data_AF-A0A067W5A7-F1
#
_entry.id   AF-A0A067W5A7-F1
#
_cell.length_a   1.000
_cell.length_b   1.000
_cell.length_c   1.000
_cell.angle_alpha   90.00
_cell.angle_beta   90.00
_cell.angle_gamma   90.00
#
_symmetry.space_group_name_H-M   'P 1'
#
loop_
_entity.id
_entity.type
_entity.pdbx_description
1 polymer ?
#
loop_
_entity_poly.entity_id
_entity_poly.type
_entity_poly.pdbx_seq_one_letter_code
_entity_poly.pdbx_strand_id
1 'polypeptide(L)' 'MLLSLHGNGFIRFDRENFSESQIMISAKERNDTNWDIVNRLLKKNKNFFVYIKLIHQFYQTGESHQFD' A
#
# COMPACT_ATOMS: atom_id res chain seq x y z
N MET A 1 18.52 12.74 12.18
CA MET A 1 17.24 11.98 12.17
C MET A 1 17.13 11.22 10.85
N LEU A 2 17.41 9.92 10.83
CA LEU A 2 17.59 9.11 9.60
C LEU A 2 16.28 8.74 8.86
N LEU A 3 15.11 8.95 9.46
CA LEU A 3 13.83 8.42 8.94
C LEU A 3 13.33 9.15 7.68
N SER A 4 13.43 10.48 7.63
CA SER A 4 13.03 11.26 6.45
C SER A 4 13.99 11.06 5.26
N LEU A 5 15.25 10.70 5.52
CA LEU A 5 16.27 10.52 4.47
C LEU A 5 16.00 9.27 3.59
N HIS A 6 15.36 8.23 4.13
CA HIS A 6 15.02 7.01 3.38
C HIS A 6 13.62 7.04 2.74
N GLY A 7 12.86 8.12 2.93
CA GLY A 7 11.53 8.28 2.33
C GLY A 7 10.43 7.41 2.94
N ASN A 8 10.65 6.83 4.13
CA ASN A 8 9.63 6.05 4.83
C ASN A 8 8.70 6.99 5.61
N GLY A 9 7.39 6.88 5.37
CA GLY A 9 6.36 7.60 6.12
C GLY A 9 5.95 6.91 7.42
N PHE A 10 5.20 7.61 8.26
CA PHE A 10 4.63 7.09 9.50
C PHE A 10 3.15 7.44 9.57
N ILE A 11 2.33 6.42 9.85
CA ILE A 11 0.90 6.55 10.07
C ILE A 11 0.59 6.03 11.48
N ARG A 12 -0.04 6.85 12.31
CA ARG A 12 -0.68 6.40 13.53
C ARG A 12 -2.03 5.81 13.16
N PHE A 13 -2.15 4.49 13.29
CA PHE A 13 -3.37 3.76 12.97
C PHE A 13 -4.22 3.56 14.21
N ASP A 14 -5.44 4.06 14.19
CA ASP A 14 -6.47 3.79 15.20
C ASP A 14 -7.34 2.62 14.71
N ARG A 15 -7.44 1.57 15.53
CA ARG A 15 -8.15 0.34 15.18
C ARG A 15 -9.65 0.42 15.46
N GLU A 16 -10.07 1.31 16.34
CA GLU A 16 -11.47 1.46 16.77
C GLU A 16 -12.18 2.52 15.91
N ASN A 17 -11.45 3.55 15.49
CA ASN A 17 -11.96 4.57 14.59
C ASN A 17 -10.96 4.89 13.47
N PHE A 18 -11.11 4.20 12.33
CA PHE A 18 -10.19 4.36 11.19
C PHE A 18 -10.09 5.80 10.69
N SER A 19 -11.17 6.58 10.78
CA SER A 19 -11.21 7.99 10.35
C SER A 19 -10.30 8.91 11.17
N GLU A 20 -9.96 8.51 12.40
CA GLU A 20 -9.06 9.24 13.30
C GLU A 20 -7.58 8.83 13.15
N SER A 21 -7.30 7.89 12.24
CA SER A 21 -5.92 7.55 11.87
C SER A 21 -5.22 8.74 11.23
N GLN A 22 -3.96 8.97 11.59
CA GLN A 22 -3.25 10.18 11.18
C GLN A 22 -1.91 9.85 10.50
N ILE A 23 -1.66 10.49 9.36
CA ILE A 23 -0.32 10.52 8.75
C ILE A 23 0.54 11.49 9.56
N MET A 24 1.51 10.98 10.32
CA MET A 24 2.41 11.85 11.10
C MET A 24 3.61 12.30 10.28
N ILE A 25 4.10 11.45 9.38
CA ILE A 25 5.19 11.77 8.44
C ILE A 25 4.77 11.22 7.08
N SER A 26 4.65 12.10 6.10
CA SER A 26 4.36 11.65 4.73
C SER A 26 5.56 10.87 4.17
N ALA A 27 5.29 9.73 3.55
CA ALA A 27 6.31 9.00 2.81
C ALA A 27 6.72 9.81 1.58
N LYS A 28 7.98 9.69 1.16
CA LYS A 28 8.39 10.26 -0.13
C LYS A 28 7.90 9.34 -1.23
N GLU A 29 7.07 9.85 -2.12
CA GLU A 29 6.65 9.10 -3.31
C GLU A 29 7.89 8.77 -4.16
N ARG A 30 7.96 7.51 -4.61
CA ARG A 30 9.02 7.03 -5.49
C ARG A 30 8.37 6.70 -6.83
N ASN A 31 9.00 7.12 -7.92
CA ASN A 31 8.54 6.78 -9.27
C ASN A 31 8.65 5.27 -9.55
N ASP A 32 9.57 4.59 -8.85
CA ASP A 32 9.82 3.16 -9.01
C ASP A 32 9.16 2.33 -7.92
N THR A 33 8.50 1.24 -8.33
CA THR A 33 7.92 0.26 -7.42
C THR A 33 9.02 -0.55 -6.72
N ASN A 34 9.02 -0.54 -5.38
CA ASN A 34 9.90 -1.39 -4.59
C ASN A 34 9.34 -2.82 -4.50
N TRP A 35 9.77 -3.69 -5.43
CA TRP A 35 9.31 -5.08 -5.51
C TRP A 35 9.61 -5.92 -4.27
N ASP A 36 10.69 -5.64 -3.52
CA ASP A 36 11.00 -6.35 -2.27
C ASP A 36 9.95 -6.09 -1.20
N ILE A 37 9.46 -4.85 -1.09
CA ILE A 37 8.37 -4.48 -0.17
C ILE A 37 7.06 -5.13 -0.62
N VAL A 38 6.75 -5.10 -1.92
CA VAL A 38 5.56 -5.75 -2.50
C VAL A 38 5.55 -7.25 -2.18
N ASN A 39 6.66 -7.94 -2.43
CA ASN A 39 6.82 -9.37 -2.14
C ASN A 39 6.66 -9.67 -0.63
N ARG A 40 7.19 -8.80 0.23
CA ARG A 40 7.01 -8.93 1.68
C ARG A 40 5.55 -8.74 2.11
N LEU A 41 4.83 -7.81 1.49
CA LEU A 41 3.40 -7.57 1.76
C LEU A 41 2.55 -8.76 1.31
N LEU A 42 2.83 -9.33 0.13
CA LEU A 42 2.17 -10.54 -0.37
C LEU A 42 2.28 -11.72 0.61
N LYS A 43 3.44 -11.88 1.26
CA LYS A 43 3.65 -12.92 2.27
C LYS A 43 2.90 -12.65 3.59
N LYS A 44 2.75 -11.38 3.98
CA LYS A 44 2.19 -10.99 5.27
C LYS A 44 0.68 -10.75 5.25
N ASN A 45 0.11 -10.37 4.11
CA ASN A 45 -1.30 -10.05 3.98
C ASN A 45 -1.89 -10.75 2.74
N LYS A 46 -2.68 -11.80 2.97
CA LYS A 46 -3.33 -12.57 1.89
C LYS A 46 -4.27 -11.71 1.04
N ASN A 47 -4.91 -10.69 1.63
CA ASN A 47 -5.80 -9.80 0.89
C ASN A 47 -5.04 -8.92 -0.10
N PHE A 48 -3.76 -8.63 0.17
CA PHE A 48 -2.92 -7.88 -0.76
C PHE A 48 -2.67 -8.64 -2.06
N PHE A 49 -2.66 -9.98 -2.03
CA PHE A 49 -2.57 -10.79 -3.24
C PHE A 49 -3.80 -10.65 -4.14
N VAL A 50 -5.00 -10.55 -3.54
CA VAL A 50 -6.24 -10.29 -4.29
C VAL A 50 -6.15 -8.93 -4.99
N TYR A 51 -5.68 -7.90 -4.27
CA TYR A 51 -5.47 -6.57 -4.85
C TYR A 51 -4.50 -6.59 -6.06
N ILE A 52 -3.35 -7.27 -5.95
CA ILE A 52 -2.39 -7.38 -7.07
C ILE A 52 -3.01 -8.10 -8.28
N LYS A 53 -3.83 -9.14 -8.05
CA LYS A 53 -4.57 -9.82 -9.12
C LYS A 53 -5.53 -8.89 -9.86
N LEU A 54 -6.24 -8.04 -9.13
CA LEU A 54 -7.18 -7.08 -9.74
C LEU A 54 -6.44 -6.05 -10.59
N ILE A 55 -5.30 -5.54 -10.10
CA ILE A 55 -4.45 -4.66 -10.91
C ILE A 55 -4.05 -5.37 -12.21
N HIS A 56 -3.57 -6.61 -12.12
CA HIS A 56 -3.16 -7.37 -13.29
C HIS A 56 -4.32 -7.58 -14.28
N GLN A 57 -5.51 -7.95 -13.79
CA GLN A 57 -6.71 -8.07 -14.63
C GLN A 57 -7.08 -6.75 -15.29
N PHE A 58 -7.07 -5.65 -14.53
CA PHE A 58 -7.36 -4.31 -15.06
C PHE A 58 -6.40 -3.94 -16.21
N TYR A 59 -5.10 -4.17 -16.07
CA TYR A 59 -4.15 -3.91 -17.15
C TYR A 59 -4.34 -4.83 -18.38
N GLN A 60 -4.94 -6.01 -18.21
CA GLN A 60 -5.20 -6.94 -19.29
C GLN A 60 -6.52 -6.67 -20.02
N THR A 61 -7.57 -6.29 -19.29
CA THR A 61 -8.94 -6.18 -19.84
C THR A 61 -9.44 -4.75 -19.95
N GLY A 62 -8.83 -3.81 -19.20
CA GLY A 62 -9.32 -2.44 -19.04
C GLY A 62 -10.52 -2.30 -18.10
N GLU A 63 -11.02 -3.40 -17.53
CA GLU A 63 -12.23 -3.40 -16.71
C GLU A 63 -11.90 -3.40 -15.21
N SER A 64 -12.42 -2.41 -14.48
CA SER A 64 -12.32 -2.37 -13.02
C SER A 64 -13.50 -3.13 -12.39
N HIS A 65 -13.22 -4.27 -11.77
CA HIS A 65 -14.23 -5.00 -11.01
C HIS A 65 -14.36 -4.36 -9.63
N GLN A 66 -15.53 -3.80 -9.33
CA GLN A 66 -15.88 -3.41 -7.95
C GLN A 66 -16.30 -4.66 -7.19
N PHE A 67 -15.83 -4.81 -5.95
CA PHE A 67 -16.41 -5.77 -5.02
C PHE A 67 -17.58 -5.07 -4.30
N ASP A 68 -18.74 -5.74 -4.29
CA ASP A 68 -19.87 -5.42 -3.41
C ASP A 68 -19.54 -5.72 -1.94
#